data_AF-A0AAD2F6L7-F1
#
_entry.id   AF-A0AAD2F6L7-F1
#
_cell.length_a   1.000
_cell.length_b   1.000
_cell.length_c   1.000
_cell.angle_alpha   90.00
_cell.angle_beta   90.00
_cell.angle_gamma   90.00
#
_symmetry.space_group_name_H-M   'P 1'
#
loop_
_entity.id
_entity.type
_entity.pdbx_description
1 polymer ?
#
loop_
_entity_poly.entity_id
_entity_poly.type
_entity_poly.pdbx_seq_one_letter_code
_entity_poly.pdbx_strand_id
1 'polypeptide(L)'
;MTTFIVIALFLVALLWSALLGTGLPAPFSRRSCQGKSWRRAFPSASTLEIREFLLVFVRAFALRDGEKLMLRPDDEILAIYRALYPRRWTPDALELETLAEDVERRYGLELRHIWNERLSLGQLFAHTQQPARATPIKVSAID
;
A
#
# COMPACT_ATOMS: atom_id res chain seq x y z
N MET A 1 33.87 -7.32 22.08
CA MET A 1 33.77 -8.37 21.03
C MET A 1 32.34 -8.89 20.92
N THR A 2 31.74 -9.32 22.02
CA THR A 2 30.32 -9.75 22.10
C THR A 2 29.31 -8.69 21.64
N THR A 3 29.48 -7.43 22.05
CA THR A 3 28.61 -6.31 21.63
C THR A 3 28.63 -6.06 20.11
N PHE A 4 29.81 -6.07 19.48
CA PHE A 4 29.93 -5.91 18.03
C PHE A 4 29.30 -7.07 17.26
N ILE A 5 29.41 -8.30 17.78
CA ILE A 5 28.76 -9.48 17.19
C ILE A 5 27.23 -9.35 17.29
N VAL A 6 26.70 -8.93 18.44
CA VAL A 6 25.25 -8.74 18.63
C VAL A 6 24.72 -7.64 17.71
N ILE A 7 25.42 -6.51 17.59
CA ILE A 7 25.03 -5.43 16.67
C ILE A 7 25.07 -5.91 15.22
N ALA A 8 26.13 -6.60 14.80
CA ALA A 8 26.24 -7.12 13.45
C ALA A 8 25.12 -8.14 13.14
N LEU A 9 24.80 -9.04 14.07
CA LEU A 9 23.70 -9.99 13.91
C LEU A 9 22.33 -9.29 13.84
N PHE A 10 22.13 -8.22 14.63
CA PHE A 10 20.91 -7.43 14.59
C PHE A 10 20.77 -6.69 13.26
N LEU A 11 21.85 -6.09 12.75
CA LEU A 11 21.87 -5.43 11.44
C LEU A 11 21.66 -6.43 10.30
N VAL A 12 22.27 -7.62 10.36
CA VAL A 12 22.03 -8.70 9.39
C VAL A 12 20.59 -9.18 9.45
N ALA A 13 20.01 -9.35 10.63
CA ALA A 13 18.60 -9.74 10.78
C ALA A 13 17.64 -8.66 10.25
N LEU A 14 17.91 -7.38 10.53
CA LEU A 14 17.17 -6.26 9.97
C LEU A 14 17.28 -6.23 8.44
N LEU A 15 18.49 -6.36 7.91
CA LEU A 15 18.75 -6.40 6.48
C LEU A 15 18.03 -7.59 5.81
N TRP A 16 18.11 -8.78 6.40
CA TRP A 16 17.43 -9.97 5.90
C TRP A 16 15.91 -9.82 5.94
N SER A 17 15.37 -9.22 7.00
CA SER A 17 13.93 -8.95 7.13
C SER A 17 13.44 -7.92 6.10
N ALA A 18 14.24 -6.89 5.81
CA ALA A 18 13.93 -5.87 4.82
C ALA A 18 14.00 -6.42 3.38
N LEU A 19 14.92 -7.34 3.11
CA LEU A 19 15.11 -7.92 1.77
C LEU A 19 14.14 -9.05 1.43
N LEU A 20 13.63 -9.80 2.42
CA LEU A 20 12.75 -10.96 2.14
C LEU A 20 11.26 -10.62 2.10
N GLY A 21 10.87 -9.44 2.59
CA GLY A 21 9.48 -9.01 2.68
C GLY A 21 8.59 -9.95 3.52
N THR A 22 7.52 -9.41 4.06
CA THR A 22 6.46 -10.22 4.65
C THR A 22 5.62 -10.86 3.54
N GLY A 23 5.21 -12.11 3.74
CA GLY A 23 4.30 -12.77 2.83
C GLY A 23 2.88 -12.21 3.01
N LEU A 24 2.09 -12.22 1.94
CA LEU A 24 0.69 -11.81 2.00
C LEU A 24 -0.08 -12.74 2.97
N PRO A 25 -0.88 -12.20 3.90
CA PRO A 25 -1.56 -13.04 4.89
C PRO A 25 -2.64 -13.91 4.22
N ALA A 26 -2.93 -15.06 4.80
CA ALA A 26 -4.16 -15.78 4.43
C ALA A 26 -5.36 -14.92 4.87
N PRO A 27 -6.41 -14.74 4.05
CA PRO A 27 -6.78 -15.54 2.87
C PRO A 27 -6.24 -15.05 1.51
N PHE A 28 -5.48 -13.96 1.46
CA PHE A 28 -5.09 -13.31 0.21
C PHE A 28 -4.01 -14.09 -0.55
N SER A 29 -2.99 -14.61 0.12
CA SER A 29 -1.88 -15.37 -0.51
C SER A 29 -2.30 -16.67 -1.20
N ARG A 30 -3.46 -17.22 -0.86
CA ARG A 30 -3.95 -18.48 -1.46
C ARG A 30 -4.65 -18.28 -2.81
N ARG A 31 -4.80 -17.05 -3.25
CA ARG A 31 -5.51 -16.71 -4.49
C ARG A 31 -4.58 -16.87 -5.69
N SER A 32 -5.17 -17.23 -6.83
CA SER A 32 -4.50 -17.12 -8.12
C SER A 32 -4.35 -15.66 -8.55
N CYS A 33 -3.61 -15.40 -9.64
CA CYS A 33 -3.45 -14.05 -10.20
C CYS A 33 -4.81 -13.39 -10.51
N GLN A 34 -5.00 -12.19 -9.96
CA GLN A 34 -6.22 -11.39 -10.03
C GLN A 34 -6.18 -10.32 -11.13
N GLY A 35 -5.19 -10.36 -12.03
CA GLY A 35 -5.08 -9.39 -13.13
C GLY A 35 -6.33 -9.30 -14.00
N LYS A 36 -7.07 -10.41 -14.20
CA LYS A 36 -8.37 -10.40 -14.90
C LYS A 36 -9.43 -9.57 -14.16
N SER A 37 -9.46 -9.63 -12.82
CA SER A 37 -10.40 -8.84 -12.01
C SER A 37 -10.10 -7.35 -12.13
N TRP A 38 -8.82 -6.98 -12.07
CA TRP A 38 -8.35 -5.61 -12.26
C TRP A 38 -8.66 -5.06 -13.66
N ARG A 39 -8.38 -5.84 -14.71
CA ARG A 39 -8.72 -5.46 -16.10
C ARG A 39 -10.22 -5.31 -16.33
N ARG A 40 -11.06 -6.05 -15.60
CA ARG A 40 -12.52 -5.92 -15.66
C ARG A 40 -13.00 -4.66 -14.93
N ALA A 41 -12.43 -4.36 -13.76
CA ALA A 41 -12.80 -3.19 -12.97
C ALA A 41 -12.32 -1.87 -13.62
N PHE A 42 -11.15 -1.90 -14.26
CA PHE A 42 -10.53 -0.72 -14.89
C PHE A 42 -10.15 -1.02 -16.34
N PRO A 43 -11.12 -1.06 -17.27
CA PRO A 43 -10.87 -1.40 -18.67
C PRO A 43 -10.01 -0.36 -19.40
N SER A 44 -10.08 0.91 -18.97
CA SER A 44 -9.34 2.04 -19.55
C SER A 44 -7.91 2.18 -19.02
N ALA A 45 -7.60 1.68 -17.82
CA ALA A 45 -6.26 1.75 -17.26
C ALA A 45 -5.34 0.71 -17.91
N SER A 46 -4.09 1.04 -18.16
CA SER A 46 -3.10 0.08 -18.67
C SER A 46 -2.70 -0.96 -17.61
N THR A 47 -2.22 -2.12 -18.08
CA THR A 47 -1.68 -3.16 -17.19
C THR A 47 -0.48 -2.65 -16.37
N LEU A 48 0.30 -1.72 -16.92
CA LEU A 48 1.44 -1.13 -16.24
C LEU A 48 0.99 -0.26 -15.06
N GLU A 49 0.03 0.64 -15.27
CA GLU A 49 -0.50 1.51 -14.21
C GLU A 49 -1.06 0.72 -13.02
N ILE A 50 -1.82 -0.34 -13.30
CA ILE A 50 -2.34 -1.24 -12.25
C ILE A 50 -1.20 -1.90 -11.48
N ARG A 51 -0.16 -2.39 -12.18
CA ARG A 51 0.97 -3.07 -11.55
C ARG A 51 1.81 -2.12 -10.70
N GLU A 52 2.04 -0.90 -11.17
CA GLU A 52 2.76 0.14 -10.43
C GLU A 52 1.98 0.56 -9.18
N PHE A 53 0.66 0.74 -9.29
CA PHE A 53 -0.19 1.01 -8.13
C PHE A 53 -0.12 -0.11 -7.08
N LEU A 54 -0.30 -1.36 -7.53
CA LEU A 54 -0.20 -2.51 -6.64
C LEU A 54 1.19 -2.64 -6.01
N LEU A 55 2.24 -2.21 -6.72
CA LEU A 55 3.60 -2.20 -6.22
C LEU A 55 3.79 -1.17 -5.09
N VAL A 56 3.22 0.04 -5.24
CA VAL A 56 3.20 1.05 -4.18
C VAL A 56 2.54 0.48 -2.93
N PHE A 57 1.38 -0.15 -3.08
CA PHE A 57 0.66 -0.73 -1.95
C PHE A 57 1.47 -1.82 -1.23
N VAL A 58 1.99 -2.83 -1.94
CA VAL A 58 2.73 -3.92 -1.27
C VAL A 58 3.99 -3.41 -0.59
N ARG A 59 4.68 -2.42 -1.15
CA ARG A 59 5.88 -1.84 -0.52
C ARG A 59 5.59 -1.07 0.76
N ALA A 60 4.50 -0.31 0.79
CA ALA A 60 4.08 0.40 2.01
C ALA A 60 3.80 -0.55 3.18
N PHE A 61 3.41 -1.79 2.89
CA PHE A 61 3.17 -2.85 3.87
C PHE A 61 4.35 -3.82 4.03
N ALA A 62 5.50 -3.53 3.42
CA ALA A 62 6.66 -4.42 3.35
C ALA A 62 6.31 -5.84 2.87
N LEU A 63 5.34 -5.97 1.98
CA LEU A 63 4.89 -7.22 1.36
C LEU A 63 5.72 -7.56 0.13
N ARG A 64 5.79 -8.84 -0.23
CA ARG A 64 6.55 -9.30 -1.40
C ARG A 64 5.96 -8.77 -2.72
N ASP A 65 6.81 -8.13 -3.53
CA ASP A 65 6.49 -7.64 -4.87
C ASP A 65 5.86 -8.72 -5.79
N GLY A 66 6.23 -10.00 -5.58
CA GLY A 66 5.72 -11.13 -6.34
C GLY A 66 4.26 -11.51 -6.04
N GLU A 67 3.74 -11.10 -4.89
CA GLU A 67 2.38 -11.43 -4.44
C GLU A 67 1.36 -10.32 -4.74
N LYS A 68 1.81 -9.16 -5.25
CA LYS A 68 0.94 -8.01 -5.56
C LYS A 68 -0.24 -8.35 -6.47
N LEU A 69 -0.08 -9.32 -7.37
CA LEU A 69 -1.15 -9.75 -8.29
C LEU A 69 -2.17 -10.70 -7.67
N MET A 70 -2.01 -11.09 -6.40
CA MET A 70 -3.03 -11.86 -5.65
C MET A 70 -4.10 -10.94 -5.03
N LEU A 71 -3.80 -9.64 -4.93
CA LEU A 71 -4.72 -8.61 -4.47
C LEU A 71 -5.76 -8.29 -5.54
N ARG A 72 -7.01 -8.08 -5.10
CA ARG A 72 -8.16 -7.75 -5.92
C ARG A 72 -8.59 -6.31 -5.72
N PRO A 73 -9.29 -5.70 -6.70
CA PRO A 73 -9.80 -4.35 -6.54
C PRO A 73 -10.83 -4.22 -5.41
N ASP A 74 -11.53 -5.30 -5.04
CA ASP A 74 -12.52 -5.33 -3.94
C ASP A 74 -11.90 -5.61 -2.56
N ASP A 75 -10.59 -5.85 -2.46
CA ASP A 75 -9.96 -6.03 -1.15
C ASP A 75 -9.91 -4.71 -0.39
N GLU A 76 -10.44 -4.71 0.84
CA GLU A 76 -10.39 -3.57 1.75
C GLU A 76 -8.99 -3.45 2.38
N ILE A 77 -8.45 -2.23 2.38
CA ILE A 77 -7.11 -1.94 2.93
C ILE A 77 -7.03 -2.37 4.40
N LEU A 78 -8.05 -2.03 5.19
CA LEU A 78 -8.11 -2.42 6.60
C LEU A 78 -8.30 -3.92 6.81
N ALA A 79 -8.93 -4.64 5.88
CA ALA A 79 -9.03 -6.09 5.98
C ALA A 79 -7.65 -6.75 5.79
N ILE A 80 -6.83 -6.24 4.87
CA ILE A 80 -5.44 -6.68 4.67
C ILE A 80 -4.60 -6.36 5.90
N TYR A 81 -4.67 -5.11 6.39
CA TYR A 81 -3.96 -4.66 7.59
C TYR A 81 -4.29 -5.53 8.82
N ARG A 82 -5.59 -5.78 9.08
CA ARG A 82 -6.03 -6.63 10.20
C ARG A 82 -5.58 -8.09 10.05
N ALA A 83 -5.49 -8.60 8.82
CA ALA A 83 -5.02 -9.96 8.56
C ALA A 83 -3.51 -10.12 8.81
N LEU A 84 -2.72 -9.05 8.65
CA LEU A 84 -1.31 -9.02 9.07
C LEU A 84 -1.15 -9.07 10.59
N TYR A 85 -2.11 -8.49 11.30
CA TYR A 85 -2.08 -8.33 12.75
C TYR A 85 -3.27 -8.99 13.47
N PRO A 86 -3.47 -10.32 13.36
CA PRO A 86 -4.67 -11.00 13.85
C PRO A 86 -4.79 -11.10 15.37
N ARG A 87 -3.70 -10.84 16.13
CA ARG A 87 -3.64 -11.07 17.59
C ARG A 87 -3.04 -9.89 18.38
N ARG A 88 -3.28 -8.63 18.00
CA ARG A 88 -2.72 -7.49 18.75
C ARG A 88 -3.74 -6.44 19.18
N TRP A 89 -3.60 -6.07 20.46
CA TRP A 89 -3.86 -4.73 20.97
C TRP A 89 -2.90 -3.76 20.26
N THR A 90 -3.45 -2.91 19.39
CA THR A 90 -2.81 -1.78 18.70
C THR A 90 -1.39 -2.02 18.16
N PRO A 91 -1.24 -2.68 17.00
CA PRO A 91 -0.10 -2.38 16.12
C PRO A 91 -0.04 -0.86 15.85
N ASP A 92 1.16 -0.32 15.68
CA ASP A 92 1.35 1.03 15.15
C ASP A 92 0.76 1.12 13.74
N ALA A 93 0.27 2.30 13.37
CA ALA A 93 -0.37 2.52 12.06
C ALA A 93 0.67 2.79 10.95
N LEU A 94 1.91 2.32 11.13
CA LEU A 94 3.08 2.70 10.33
C LEU A 94 2.90 2.36 8.84
N GLU A 95 2.30 1.22 8.50
CA GLU A 95 2.05 0.85 7.09
C GLU A 95 1.00 1.76 6.45
N LEU A 96 0.01 2.21 7.23
CA LEU A 96 -1.02 3.13 6.75
C LEU A 96 -0.46 4.54 6.56
N GLU A 97 0.43 4.98 7.44
CA GLU A 97 1.19 6.23 7.32
C GLU A 97 2.11 6.18 6.09
N THR A 98 2.88 5.10 5.92
CA THR A 98 3.75 4.88 4.76
C THR A 98 2.93 4.85 3.46
N LEU A 99 1.77 4.19 3.46
CA LEU A 99 0.86 4.19 2.32
C LEU A 99 0.37 5.61 2.00
N ALA A 100 -0.01 6.40 3.00
CA ALA A 100 -0.47 7.77 2.80
C ALA A 100 0.64 8.63 2.16
N GLU A 101 1.87 8.54 2.68
CA GLU A 101 3.03 9.26 2.15
C GLU A 101 3.36 8.85 0.71
N ASP A 102 3.40 7.54 0.42
CA ASP A 102 3.75 7.05 -0.90
C ASP A 102 2.68 7.37 -1.94
N VAL A 103 1.39 7.32 -1.56
CA VAL A 103 0.27 7.70 -2.44
C VAL A 103 0.29 9.21 -2.72
N GLU A 104 0.52 10.05 -1.71
CA GLU A 104 0.65 11.50 -1.87
C GLU A 104 1.84 11.84 -2.77
N ARG A 105 3.01 11.26 -2.49
CA ARG A 105 4.23 11.48 -3.28
C ARG A 105 4.07 11.03 -4.73
N ARG A 106 3.42 9.89 -4.98
CA ARG A 106 3.34 9.29 -6.32
C ARG A 106 2.20 9.85 -7.16
N TYR A 107 1.06 10.17 -6.54
CA TYR A 107 -0.19 10.49 -7.23
C TYR A 107 -0.76 11.86 -6.85
N GLY A 108 -0.16 12.60 -5.91
CA GLY A 108 -0.70 13.86 -5.41
C GLY A 108 -2.03 13.70 -4.66
N LEU A 109 -2.30 12.49 -4.16
CA LEU A 109 -3.56 12.14 -3.50
C LEU A 109 -3.36 12.05 -2.00
N GLU A 110 -3.99 12.95 -1.26
CA GLU A 110 -3.98 12.91 0.20
C GLU A 110 -4.98 11.86 0.72
N LEU A 111 -4.46 10.74 1.23
CA LEU A 111 -5.28 9.58 1.64
C LEU A 111 -6.36 9.96 2.67
N ARG A 112 -6.06 10.91 3.57
CA ARG A 112 -6.99 11.42 4.60
C ARG A 112 -8.33 11.92 4.05
N HIS A 113 -8.36 12.41 2.81
CA HIS A 113 -9.57 13.00 2.21
C HIS A 113 -10.55 11.95 1.67
N ILE A 114 -10.07 10.73 1.40
CA ILE A 114 -10.87 9.64 0.83
C ILE A 114 -11.00 8.46 1.80
N TRP A 115 -10.29 8.54 2.93
CA TRP A 115 -10.22 7.46 3.92
C TRP A 115 -11.59 7.14 4.50
N ASN A 116 -11.88 5.83 4.57
CA ASN A 116 -13.01 5.27 5.29
C ASN A 116 -12.69 3.80 5.61
N GLU A 117 -13.42 3.20 6.56
CA GLU A 117 -13.12 1.84 7.03
C GLU A 117 -13.24 0.75 5.96
N ARG A 118 -13.98 1.03 4.88
CA ARG A 118 -14.26 0.11 3.78
C ARG A 118 -13.53 0.50 2.49
N LEU A 119 -12.53 1.38 2.59
CA LEU A 119 -11.77 1.81 1.42
C LEU A 119 -11.05 0.60 0.81
N SER A 120 -11.46 0.26 -0.40
CA SER A 120 -10.86 -0.83 -1.19
C SER A 120 -9.69 -0.36 -2.03
N LEU A 121 -8.84 -1.30 -2.43
CA LEU A 121 -7.72 -1.05 -3.34
C LEU A 121 -8.20 -0.46 -4.68
N GLY A 122 -9.33 -0.93 -5.20
CA GLY A 122 -9.94 -0.42 -6.42
C GLY A 122 -10.43 1.01 -6.26
N GLN A 123 -11.08 1.34 -5.14
CA GLN A 123 -11.50 2.72 -4.88
C GLN A 123 -10.30 3.66 -4.75
N LEU A 124 -9.26 3.25 -4.02
CA LEU A 124 -8.02 4.02 -3.93
C LEU A 124 -7.41 4.24 -5.31
N PHE A 125 -7.27 3.19 -6.12
CA PHE A 125 -6.77 3.30 -7.50
C PHE A 125 -7.64 4.23 -8.35
N ALA A 126 -8.97 4.15 -8.23
CA ALA A 126 -9.87 5.04 -8.97
C ALA A 126 -9.61 6.52 -8.64
N HIS A 127 -9.31 6.84 -7.37
CA HIS A 127 -8.92 8.19 -6.97
C HIS A 127 -7.57 8.63 -7.55
N THR A 128 -6.59 7.72 -7.70
CA THR A 128 -5.31 8.07 -8.34
C THR A 128 -5.44 8.33 -9.86
N GLN A 129 -6.53 7.88 -10.47
CA GLN A 129 -6.84 8.13 -11.89
C GLN A 129 -7.57 9.46 -12.12
N GLN A 130 -8.05 10.12 -11.06
CA GLN A 130 -8.69 11.42 -11.20
C GLN A 130 -7.62 12.49 -11.42
N PRO A 131 -7.79 13.40 -12.41
CA PRO A 131 -6.89 14.53 -12.55
C PRO A 131 -6.89 15.30 -11.23
N ALA A 132 -5.71 15.63 -10.71
CA ALA A 132 -5.56 16.43 -9.51
C ALA A 132 -6.45 17.66 -9.65
N ARG A 133 -7.49 17.78 -8.81
CA ARG A 133 -8.28 19.00 -8.76
C ARG A 133 -7.29 20.09 -8.40
N ALA A 134 -7.04 21.01 -9.33
CA ALA A 134 -6.24 22.20 -9.08
C ALA A 134 -6.83 22.87 -7.83
N THR A 135 -6.10 22.81 -6.72
CA THR A 135 -6.46 23.55 -5.52
C THR A 135 -6.47 25.02 -5.94
N PRO A 136 -7.60 25.75 -5.85
CA PRO A 136 -7.60 27.15 -6.18
C PRO A 136 -6.59 27.82 -5.24
N ILE A 137 -5.54 28.39 -5.83
CA ILE A 137 -4.62 29.26 -5.12
C ILE A 137 -5.51 30.34 -4.49
N LYS A 138 -5.67 30.32 -3.16
CA LYS A 138 -6.15 31.48 -2.44
C LYS A 138 -5.09 32.55 -2.66
N VAL A 139 -5.27 33.36 -3.70
CA VAL A 139 -4.61 34.65 -3.82
C VAL A 139 -5.11 35.42 -2.61
N SER A 140 -4.29 35.46 -1.56
CA SER A 140 -4.50 36.39 -0.45
C SER A 140 -4.57 37.76 -1.11
N ALA A 141 -5.75 38.35 -1.07
CA ALA A 141 -5.93 39.75 -1.42
C ALA A 141 -4.89 40.54 -0.62
N ILE A 142 -4.15 41.35 -1.37
CA ILE A 142 -3.34 42.43 -0.85
C ILE A 142 -4.35 43.44 -0.32
N ASP A 143 -4.33 43.69 0.98
CA ASP A 143 -4.76 44.94 1.61
C ASP A 143 -3.82 45.21 2.79
#